data_AF-A0A834TA39-F1
#
_entry.id   AF-A0A834TA39-F1
#
_cell.length_a   1.000
_cell.length_b   1.000
_cell.length_c   1.000
_cell.angle_alpha   90.00
_cell.angle_beta   90.00
_cell.angle_gamma   90.00
#
_symmetry.space_group_name_H-M   'P 1'
#
loop_
_entity.id
_entity.type
_entity.pdbx_description
1 polymer ?
#
loop_
_entity_poly.entity_id
_entity_poly.type
_entity_poly.pdbx_seq_one_letter_code
_entity_poly.pdbx_strand_id
1 'polypeptide(L)'
;MEGGNVIVNGSPEYVRSCCEGSLRRLGVDYIDLYYQHRIDTTVPIEDTMGELKKLVQEGKIKYIGLSEASVDTIRRAHAVHPITAVQMEWSLWTREIEQQIIPTCR
;
A
#
# COMPACT_ATOMS: atom_id res chain seq x y z
N MET A 1 -10.06 -21.34 18.27
CA MET A 1 -8.81 -21.05 17.55
C MET A 1 -8.34 -19.72 18.08
N GLU A 2 -7.22 -19.68 18.79
CA GLU A 2 -6.61 -18.41 19.22
C GLU A 2 -6.31 -17.59 17.96
N GLY A 3 -6.94 -16.43 17.84
CA GLY A 3 -6.72 -15.52 16.73
C GLY A 3 -5.27 -15.05 16.79
N GLY A 4 -4.44 -15.56 15.88
CA GLY A 4 -3.08 -15.08 15.74
C GLY A 4 -3.12 -13.57 15.49
N ASN A 5 -2.48 -12.80 16.37
CA ASN A 5 -2.34 -11.36 16.19
C ASN A 5 -1.66 -11.12 14.83
N VAL A 6 -2.42 -10.59 13.88
CA VAL A 6 -1.88 -10.17 12.58
C VAL A 6 -1.00 -8.95 12.85
N ILE A 7 0.32 -9.13 12.80
CA ILE A 7 1.28 -8.03 12.90
C ILE A 7 1.40 -7.40 11.52
N VAL A 8 1.02 -6.13 11.41
CA VAL A 8 1.27 -5.32 10.22
C VAL A 8 2.71 -4.82 10.29
N ASN A 9 3.46 -4.94 9.19
CA ASN A 9 4.84 -4.50 9.11
C ASN A 9 5.05 -3.71 7.81
N GLY A 10 5.43 -2.44 7.96
CA GLY A 10 5.70 -1.50 6.88
C GLY A 10 7.19 -1.18 6.72
N SER A 11 8.10 -1.89 7.39
CA SER A 11 9.53 -1.62 7.29
C SER A 11 10.04 -1.84 5.86
N PRO A 12 11.00 -1.03 5.37
CA PRO A 12 11.59 -1.17 4.04
C PRO A 12 12.07 -2.61 3.74
N GLU A 13 12.73 -3.25 4.69
CA GLU A 13 13.26 -4.60 4.54
C GLU A 13 12.14 -5.62 4.32
N TYR A 14 11.05 -5.48 5.07
CA TYR A 14 9.90 -6.36 4.95
C TYR A 14 9.17 -6.14 3.63
N VAL A 15 8.93 -4.89 3.23
CA VAL A 15 8.34 -4.53 1.93
C VAL A 15 9.07 -5.21 0.77
N ARG A 16 10.40 -5.10 0.74
CA ARG A 16 11.23 -5.77 -0.28
C ARG A 16 11.09 -7.27 -0.23
N SER A 17 11.20 -7.88 0.96
CA SER A 17 11.09 -9.33 1.12
C SER A 17 9.74 -9.87 0.62
N CYS A 18 8.64 -9.13 0.86
CA CYS A 18 7.30 -9.48 0.39
C CYS A 18 7.16 -9.35 -1.12
N CYS A 19 7.73 -8.29 -1.71
CA CYS A 19 7.72 -8.08 -3.16
C CYS A 19 8.45 -9.22 -3.87
N GLU A 20 9.68 -9.53 -3.47
CA GLU A 20 10.49 -10.64 -4.02
C GLU A 20 9.79 -12.00 -3.85
N GLY A 21 9.19 -12.21 -2.68
CA GLY A 21 8.40 -13.42 -2.44
C GLY A 21 7.20 -13.52 -3.37
N SER A 22 6.53 -12.41 -3.67
CA SER A 22 5.35 -12.37 -4.54
C SER A 22 5.72 -12.60 -6.01
N LEU A 23 6.79 -11.95 -6.50
CA LEU A 23 7.34 -12.20 -7.84
C LEU A 23 7.63 -13.68 -8.06
N ARG A 24 8.32 -14.32 -7.10
CA ARG A 24 8.63 -15.75 -7.14
C ARG A 24 7.39 -16.64 -7.18
N ARG A 25 6.40 -16.35 -6.34
CA ARG A 25 5.15 -17.15 -6.26
C ARG A 25 4.29 -17.00 -7.52
N LEU A 26 4.26 -15.81 -8.09
CA LEU A 26 3.52 -15.52 -9.32
C LEU A 26 4.26 -15.99 -10.57
N GLY A 27 5.59 -16.20 -10.49
CA GLY A 27 6.41 -16.61 -11.64
C GLY A 27 6.54 -15.50 -12.67
N VAL A 28 6.61 -14.24 -12.22
CA VAL A 28 6.67 -13.04 -13.08
C VAL A 28 7.87 -12.17 -12.72
N ASP A 29 8.36 -11.42 -13.70
CA ASP A 29 9.49 -10.50 -13.52
C ASP A 29 9.09 -9.16 -12.88
N TYR A 30 7.81 -8.78 -13.00
CA TYR A 30 7.25 -7.57 -12.39
C TYR A 30 5.78 -7.73 -12.01
N ILE A 31 5.30 -6.89 -11.09
CA ILE A 31 3.89 -6.77 -10.72
C ILE A 31 3.37 -5.41 -11.18
N ASP A 32 2.23 -5.36 -11.89
CA ASP A 32 1.69 -4.08 -12.34
C ASP A 32 1.33 -3.16 -11.16
N LEU A 33 0.50 -3.63 -10.22
CA LEU A 33 0.03 -2.83 -9.08
C LEU A 33 0.28 -3.57 -7.77
N TYR A 34 1.09 -2.97 -6.89
CA TYR A 34 1.47 -3.54 -5.60
C TYR A 34 0.97 -2.67 -4.45
N TYR A 35 0.24 -3.28 -3.51
CA TYR A 35 -0.44 -2.56 -2.42
C TYR A 35 0.31 -2.67 -1.10
N GLN A 36 0.40 -1.57 -0.35
CA GLN A 36 0.48 -1.65 1.11
C GLN A 36 -0.92 -2.02 1.64
N HIS A 37 -1.09 -3.28 2.05
CA HIS A 37 -2.41 -3.85 2.34
C HIS A 37 -3.04 -3.30 3.64
N ARG A 38 -2.23 -3.06 4.66
CA ARG A 38 -2.64 -2.39 5.92
C ARG A 38 -1.56 -1.40 6.33
N ILE A 39 -1.95 -0.28 6.93
CA ILE A 39 -1.00 0.74 7.36
C ILE A 39 -0.35 0.31 8.67
N ASP A 40 0.97 0.23 8.68
CA ASP A 40 1.75 0.07 9.90
C ASP A 40 1.79 1.42 10.62
N THR A 41 1.26 1.48 11.85
CA THR A 41 1.22 2.71 12.64
C THR A 41 2.51 2.97 13.44
N THR A 42 3.46 2.03 13.39
CA THR A 42 4.76 2.13 14.07
C THR A 42 5.88 2.61 13.16
N VAL A 43 5.67 2.58 11.84
CA VAL A 43 6.61 3.03 10.81
C VAL A 43 6.02 4.26 10.09
N PRO A 44 6.78 5.36 9.92
CA PRO A 44 6.34 6.46 9.06
C PRO A 44 6.03 5.97 7.64
N ILE A 45 4.87 6.36 7.11
CA ILE A 45 4.45 5.92 5.76
C ILE A 45 5.47 6.30 4.68
N GLU A 46 6.22 7.37 4.89
CA GLU A 46 7.28 7.83 3.99
C GLU A 46 8.42 6.82 3.85
N ASP A 47 8.74 6.06 4.90
CA ASP A 47 9.80 5.05 4.86
C ASP A 47 9.35 3.85 4.02
N THR A 48 8.11 3.37 4.25
CA THR A 48 7.46 2.33 3.44
C THR A 48 7.39 2.74 1.97
N MET A 49 6.93 3.97 1.70
CA MET A 49 6.81 4.52 0.35
C MET A 49 8.17 4.75 -0.31
N GLY A 50 9.19 5.09 0.47
CA GLY A 50 10.56 5.22 0.00
C GLY A 50 11.06 3.90 -0.60
N GLU A 51 10.74 2.78 0.03
CA GLU A 51 11.10 1.47 -0.51
C GLU A 51 10.27 1.06 -1.72
N LEU A 52 8.95 1.27 -1.67
CA LEU A 52 8.07 1.00 -2.82
C LEU A 52 8.51 1.81 -4.06
N LYS A 53 8.94 3.07 -3.87
CA LYS A 53 9.51 3.90 -4.92
C LYS A 53 10.77 3.28 -5.55
N LYS A 54 11.67 2.70 -4.75
CA LYS A 54 12.85 2.00 -5.29
C LYS A 54 12.42 0.78 -6.10
N LEU A 55 11.45 0.01 -5.64
CA LEU A 55 10.91 -1.14 -6.38
C LEU A 55 10.28 -0.73 -7.72
N VAL A 56 9.65 0.45 -7.79
CA VAL A 56 9.20 1.05 -9.05
C VAL A 56 10.39 1.37 -9.96
N GLN A 57 11.41 2.03 -9.43
CA GLN A 57 12.61 2.41 -10.20
C GLN A 57 13.40 1.19 -10.71
N GLU A 58 13.40 0.10 -9.95
CA GLU A 58 14.00 -1.19 -10.33
C GLU A 58 13.15 -1.97 -11.35
N GLY A 59 11.92 -1.53 -11.64
CA GLY A 59 11.00 -2.21 -12.55
C GLY A 59 10.34 -3.46 -11.97
N LYS A 60 10.49 -3.72 -10.66
CA LYS A 60 9.87 -4.87 -9.98
C LYS A 60 8.37 -4.70 -9.78
N ILE A 61 7.94 -3.46 -9.63
CA ILE A 61 6.53 -3.08 -9.64
C ILE A 61 6.34 -1.89 -10.58
N LYS A 62 5.18 -1.74 -11.23
CA LYS A 62 4.91 -0.55 -12.05
C LYS A 62 4.25 0.56 -11.25
N TYR A 63 3.33 0.19 -10.37
CA TYR A 63 2.42 1.11 -9.69
C TYR A 63 2.24 0.75 -8.22
N ILE A 64 2.00 1.78 -7.40
CA ILE A 64 1.79 1.65 -5.96
C ILE A 64 0.32 1.88 -5.64
N GLY A 65 -0.26 0.99 -4.84
CA GLY A 65 -1.58 1.15 -4.26
C GLY A 65 -1.52 1.23 -2.73
N LEU A 66 -2.54 1.85 -2.13
CA LEU A 66 -2.78 1.81 -0.69
C LEU A 66 -4.12 1.15 -0.43
N SER A 67 -4.22 0.42 0.67
CA SER A 67 -5.49 -0.15 1.14
C SER A 67 -5.76 0.37 2.54
N GLU A 68 -7.00 0.82 2.77
CA GLU A 68 -7.51 1.12 4.11
C GLU A 68 -6.70 2.23 4.79
N ALA A 69 -6.31 3.22 3.99
CA ALA A 69 -5.46 4.33 4.39
C ALA A 69 -6.31 5.55 4.76
N SER A 70 -5.87 6.28 5.80
CA SER A 70 -6.47 7.57 6.15
C SER A 70 -6.14 8.65 5.12
N VAL A 71 -6.90 9.75 5.14
CA VAL A 71 -6.64 10.94 4.29
C VAL A 71 -5.21 11.47 4.49
N ASP A 72 -4.73 11.54 5.73
CA ASP A 72 -3.37 12.00 6.06
C ASP A 72 -2.31 11.08 5.43
N THR A 73 -2.48 9.77 5.64
CA THR A 73 -1.61 8.74 5.08
C THR A 73 -1.56 8.81 3.56
N ILE A 74 -2.70 8.96 2.88
CA ILE A 74 -2.78 9.07 1.42
C ILE A 74 -1.97 10.28 0.94
N ARG A 75 -2.14 11.46 1.54
CA ARG A 75 -1.43 12.69 1.12
C ARG A 75 0.07 12.59 1.33
N ARG A 76 0.50 12.11 2.50
CA ARG A 76 1.93 11.94 2.83
C ARG A 76 2.59 10.91 1.93
N ALA A 77 1.93 9.78 1.68
CA ALA A 77 2.43 8.77 0.77
C ALA A 77 2.56 9.30 -0.66
N HIS A 78 1.53 9.97 -1.16
CA HIS A 78 1.49 10.51 -2.52
C HIS A 78 2.57 11.58 -2.75
N ALA A 79 2.97 12.32 -1.71
CA ALA A 79 4.08 13.28 -1.78
C ALA A 79 5.45 12.61 -2.01
N VAL A 80 5.64 11.35 -1.59
CA VAL A 80 6.90 10.60 -1.81
C VAL A 80 6.95 9.97 -3.21
N HIS A 81 5.85 9.33 -3.61
CA HIS A 81 5.65 8.77 -4.95
C HIS A 81 4.15 8.70 -5.27
N PRO A 82 3.73 8.97 -6.53
CA PRO A 82 2.31 8.93 -6.89
C PRO A 82 1.62 7.61 -6.56
N ILE A 83 0.52 7.70 -5.81
CA ILE A 83 -0.39 6.57 -5.54
C ILE A 83 -1.32 6.40 -6.73
N THR A 84 -1.32 5.20 -7.31
CA THR A 84 -2.13 4.85 -8.49
C THR A 84 -3.55 4.44 -8.12
N ALA A 85 -3.73 3.80 -6.97
CA ALA A 85 -5.04 3.34 -6.52
C ALA A 85 -5.16 3.34 -5.00
N VAL A 86 -6.37 3.60 -4.50
CA VAL A 86 -6.74 3.41 -3.10
C VAL A 86 -7.88 2.40 -3.03
N GLN A 87 -7.67 1.30 -2.31
CA GLN A 87 -8.66 0.25 -2.08
C GLN A 87 -9.34 0.48 -0.72
N MET A 88 -10.66 0.59 -0.73
CA MET A 88 -11.49 0.80 0.46
C MET A 88 -12.77 -0.03 0.37
N GLU A 89 -13.37 -0.32 1.52
CA GLU A 89 -14.75 -0.80 1.56
C GLU A 89 -15.71 0.29 1.07
N TRP A 90 -16.54 -0.04 0.08
CA TRP A 90 -17.57 0.86 -0.43
C TRP A 90 -18.73 0.06 -1.04
N SER A 91 -19.94 0.31 -0.56
CA SER A 91 -21.15 -0.37 -1.03
C SER A 91 -22.38 0.52 -0.82
N LEU A 92 -23.57 0.02 -1.15
CA LEU A 92 -24.82 0.71 -0.80
C LEU A 92 -25.00 0.86 0.73
N TRP A 93 -24.37 -0.02 1.52
CA TRP A 93 -24.46 -0.05 2.98
C TRP A 93 -23.27 0.61 3.69
N THR A 94 -22.15 0.79 3.01
CA THR A 94 -20.91 1.37 3.58
C THR A 94 -20.46 2.52 2.69
N ARG A 95 -20.67 3.77 3.13
CA ARG A 95 -20.51 5.00 2.30
C ARG A 95 -19.69 6.11 2.98
N GLU A 96 -19.05 5.81 4.10
CA GLU A 96 -18.29 6.75 4.92
C GLU A 96 -17.16 7.42 4.13
N ILE A 97 -16.56 6.68 3.18
CA ILE A 97 -15.44 7.15 2.36
C ILE A 97 -15.81 8.30 1.41
N GLU A 98 -17.10 8.50 1.12
CA GLU A 98 -17.58 9.52 0.18
C GLU A 98 -17.32 10.94 0.68
N GLN A 99 -17.28 11.14 2.00
CA GLN A 99 -17.10 12.47 2.58
C GLN A 99 -15.67 12.99 2.46
N GLN A 100 -14.67 12.11 2.52
CA GLN A 100 -13.27 12.53 2.67
C GLN A 100 -12.28 11.78 1.78
N ILE A 101 -12.41 10.45 1.64
CA ILE A 101 -11.46 9.64 0.88
C ILE A 101 -11.68 9.82 -0.62
N ILE A 102 -12.91 9.71 -1.12
CA ILE A 102 -13.22 9.90 -2.55
C ILE A 102 -12.80 11.30 -3.04
N PRO A 103 -13.13 12.41 -2.35
CA PRO A 103 -12.66 13.73 -2.74
C PRO A 103 -11.14 13.88 -2.69
N THR A 104 -10.45 13.21 -1.76
CA THR A 104 -8.99 13.25 -1.67
C THR A 104 -8.31 12.51 -2.83
N CYS A 105 -8.97 11.50 -3.42
CA CYS A 105 -8.42 10.71 -4.52
C CYS A 105 -8.70 11.30 -5.92
N ARG A 106 -9.48 12.39 -6.02
CA ARG A 106 -9.82 13.08 -7.28
C ARG A 106 -8.91 14.28 -7.50
#